data_AF-A0A398B481-F1
#
_entry.id   AF-A0A398B481-F1
#
_cell.length_a   1.000
_cell.length_b   1.000
_cell.length_c   1.000
_cell.angle_alpha   90.00
_cell.angle_beta   90.00
_cell.angle_gamma   90.00
#
_symmetry.space_group_name_H-M   'P 1'
#
loop_
_entity.id
_entity.type
_entity.pdbx_description
1 polymer ?
#
loop_
_entity_poly.entity_id
_entity_poly.type
_entity_poly.pdbx_seq_one_letter_code
_entity_poly.pdbx_strand_id
1 'polypeptide(L)' 'MCLNRLLEDIEKCRNEMVQLASHTPLSNQRVVDMSTKLDRLLNKYHSINGGKVC' A
#
# COMPACT_ATOMS: atom_id res chain seq x y z
N MET A 1 9.46 3.70 14.60
CA MET A 1 9.03 4.14 13.25
C MET A 1 8.06 5.30 13.43
N CYS A 2 8.32 6.46 12.82
CA CYS A 2 7.40 7.60 12.92
C CYS A 2 6.23 7.40 11.93
N LEU A 3 5.02 7.77 12.34
CA LEU A 3 3.79 7.62 11.54
C LEU A 3 3.92 8.29 10.15
N ASN A 4 4.62 9.43 10.08
CA ASN A 4 4.86 10.17 8.84
C ASN A 4 5.62 9.36 7.79
N ARG A 5 6.67 8.61 8.17
CA ARG A 5 7.41 7.76 7.22
C ARG A 5 6.54 6.63 6.67
N LEU A 6 5.64 6.10 7.50
CA LEU A 6 4.74 5.04 7.08
C LEU A 6 3.71 5.57 6.07
N LEU A 7 3.20 6.77 6.28
CA LEU A 7 2.31 7.45 5.33
C LEU A 7 3.01 7.75 4.00
N GLU A 8 4.28 8.21 4.03
CA GLU A 8 5.07 8.41 2.83
C GLU A 8 5.27 7.11 2.03
N ASP A 9 5.57 6.00 2.71
CA ASP A 9 5.69 4.68 2.07
C ASP A 9 4.35 4.21 1.46
N ILE A 10 3.21 4.48 2.13
CA ILE A 10 1.86 4.16 1.63
C ILE A 10 1.55 4.97 0.36
N GLU A 11 1.76 6.28 0.40
CA GLU A 11 1.54 7.18 -0.74
C GLU A 11 2.40 6.76 -1.94
N LYS A 12 3.69 6.48 -1.70
CA LYS A 12 4.62 6.04 -2.74
C LYS A 12 4.18 4.72 -3.36
N CYS A 13 3.84 3.74 -2.51
CA CYS A 13 3.39 2.42 -2.97
C CYS A 13 2.06 2.51 -3.75
N ARG A 14 1.14 3.40 -3.34
CA ARG A 14 -0.11 3.67 -4.06
C ARG A 14 0.16 4.28 -5.43
N ASN A 15 1.06 5.28 -5.50
CA ASN A 15 1.37 5.94 -6.76
C ASN A 15 2.06 5.00 -7.76
N GLU A 16 2.98 4.17 -7.29
CA GLU A 16 3.60 3.13 -8.12
C GLU A 16 2.56 2.10 -8.60
N MET A 17 1.62 1.69 -7.75
CA MET A 17 0.55 0.77 -8.15
C MET A 17 -0.39 1.39 -9.20
N VAL A 18 -0.76 2.67 -9.05
CA VAL A 18 -1.59 3.39 -10.03
C VAL A 18 -0.88 3.50 -11.38
N GLN A 19 0.41 3.81 -11.38
CA GLN A 19 1.21 3.83 -12.61
C GLN A 19 1.30 2.44 -13.22
N LEU A 20 1.56 1.41 -12.41
CA LEU A 20 1.64 0.04 -12.91
C LEU A 20 0.31 -0.43 -13.51
N ALA A 21 -0.81 -0.16 -12.84
CA ALA A 21 -2.15 -0.52 -13.30
C ALA A 21 -2.59 0.24 -14.57
N SER A 22 -2.04 1.44 -14.78
CA SER A 22 -2.28 2.22 -16.01
C SER A 22 -1.56 1.61 -17.23
N HIS A 23 -0.47 0.88 -17.01
CA HIS A 23 0.39 0.33 -18.06
C HIS A 23 0.38 -1.20 -18.16
N THR A 24 -0.18 -1.90 -17.18
CA THR A 24 -0.21 -3.37 -17.15
C THR A 24 -1.58 -3.90 -16.70
N PRO A 25 -2.02 -5.05 -17.25
CA PRO A 25 -3.26 -5.70 -16.80
C PRO A 25 -3.22 -5.96 -15.30
N LEU A 26 -4.36 -5.82 -14.63
CA LEU A 26 -4.48 -6.02 -13.18
C LEU A 26 -4.08 -7.44 -12.71
N SER A 27 -4.09 -8.43 -13.62
CA SER A 27 -3.58 -9.79 -13.36
C SER A 27 -2.05 -9.92 -13.47
N ASN A 28 -1.34 -8.84 -13.79
CA ASN A 28 0.13 -8.87 -13.78
C ASN A 28 0.59 -9.11 -12.35
N GLN A 29 1.44 -10.11 -12.17
CA GLN A 29 1.93 -10.54 -10.87
C GLN A 29 2.59 -9.38 -10.09
N ARG A 30 3.21 -8.42 -10.80
CA ARG A 30 3.74 -7.21 -10.18
C ARG A 30 2.67 -6.30 -9.58
N VAL A 31 1.48 -6.18 -10.20
CA VAL A 31 0.35 -5.43 -9.64
C VAL A 31 -0.17 -6.11 -8.37
N VAL A 32 -0.25 -7.45 -8.39
CA VAL A 32 -0.69 -8.26 -7.23
C VAL A 32 0.30 -8.17 -6.06
N ASP A 33 1.60 -8.26 -6.33
CA ASP A 33 2.64 -8.08 -5.31
C ASP A 33 2.62 -6.65 -4.72
N MET A 34 2.44 -5.64 -5.57
CA MET A 34 2.34 -4.24 -5.14
C MET A 34 1.10 -3.99 -4.29
N SER A 35 -0.05 -4.57 -4.68
CA SER A 35 -1.29 -4.50 -3.93
C SER A 35 -1.16 -5.16 -2.56
N THR A 36 -0.53 -6.33 -2.49
CA THR A 36 -0.26 -7.03 -1.23
C THR A 36 0.67 -6.21 -0.32
N LYS A 37 1.67 -5.53 -0.90
CA LYS A 37 2.58 -4.66 -0.16
C LYS A 37 1.85 -3.43 0.40
N LEU A 38 0.99 -2.80 -0.40
CA LEU A 38 0.18 -1.65 0.01
C LEU A 38 -0.78 -2.03 1.15
N ASP A 39 -1.45 -3.18 1.04
CA ASP A 39 -2.32 -3.73 2.07
C ASP A 39 -1.57 -3.92 3.40
N ARG A 40 -0.38 -4.51 3.38
CA ARG A 40 0.44 -4.68 4.59
C ARG A 40 0.84 -3.35 5.23
N LEU A 41 1.17 -2.34 4.43
CA LEU A 41 1.52 -1.01 4.93
C LEU A 41 0.32 -0.32 5.56
N LEU A 42 -0.86 -0.41 4.93
CA LEU A 42 -2.13 0.10 5.45
C LEU A 42 -2.51 -0.60 6.75
N ASN A 43 -2.45 -1.94 6.80
CA ASN A 43 -2.72 -2.72 8.00
C ASN A 43 -1.77 -2.35 9.15
N LYS A 44 -0.49 -2.08 8.84
CA LYS A 44 0.48 -1.59 9.81
C LYS A 44 0.14 -0.19 10.30
N TYR A 45 -0.29 0.70 9.40
CA TYR A 45 -0.75 2.05 9.76
C TYR A 45 -1.99 1.99 10.65
N HIS A 46 -2.98 1.17 10.30
CA HIS A 46 -4.20 0.96 11.08
C HIS A 46 -3.85 0.43 12.49
N SER A 47 -2.94 -0.55 12.57
CA SER A 47 -2.47 -1.10 13.85
C SER A 47 -1.79 -0.07 14.75
N ILE A 48 -1.09 0.90 14.16
CA ILE A 48 -0.37 1.96 14.90
C ILE A 48 -1.27 3.15 15.21
N ASN A 49 -2.18 3.52 14.30
CA ASN A 49 -3.00 4.73 14.37
C ASN A 49 -4.31 4.55 15.16
N GLY A 50 -4.78 3.31 15.36
CA GLY A 50 -6.01 3.07 16.11
C GLY A 50 -6.52 1.66 15.85
N GLY A 51 -6.29 0.78 16.83
CA GLY A 51 -6.81 -0.58 16.79
C GLY A 51 -8.32 -0.62 16.51
N LYS A 52 -8.70 -1.52 15.60
CA LYS A 52 -10.05 -1.92 15.17
C LYS A 52 -10.82 -0.91 14.32
N VAL A 53 -10.81 -1.16 13.01
CA VAL A 53 -12.06 -1.19 12.27
C VAL A 53 -12.35 -2.67 12.02
N CYS A 54 -13.50 -3.10 12.54
CA CYS A 54 -14.02 -4.46 12.58
C CYS A 54 -14.21 -5.07 11.19
#